data_AF-A0A345ZKG5-F1
#
_entry.id   AF-A0A345ZKG5-F1
#
_cell.length_a   1.000
_cell.length_b   1.000
_cell.length_c   1.000
_cell.angle_alpha   90.00
_cell.angle_beta   90.00
_cell.angle_gamma   90.00
#
_symmetry.space_group_name_H-M   'P 1'
#
loop_
_entity.id
_entity.type
_entity.pdbx_description
1 polymer ?
#
loop_
_entity_poly.entity_id
_entity_poly.type
_entity_poly.pdbx_seq_one_letter_code
_entity_poly.pdbx_strand_id
1 'polypeptide(L)'
;MEKAMTPQQWAHVLAWCAGLGYAVLLAWASAWLGMRDAVYRLHSRWFRLDRATYEALMFVMIGLFKLALMMLFLLPLIALYATGLARGSP
;
A
#
# COMPACT_ATOMS: atom_id res chain seq x y z
N MET A 1 10.52 14.13 29.67
CA MET A 1 9.32 13.29 29.51
C MET A 1 8.86 13.42 28.07
N GLU A 2 8.95 12.34 27.29
CA GLU A 2 8.50 12.32 25.89
C GLU A 2 6.96 12.37 25.86
N LYS A 3 6.38 13.31 25.11
CA LYS A 3 4.94 13.49 25.05
C LYS A 3 4.36 12.39 24.15
N ALA A 4 3.58 11.48 24.73
CA ALA A 4 2.91 10.43 23.96
C ALA A 4 1.97 11.04 22.90
N MET A 5 1.93 10.43 21.72
CA MET A 5 1.06 10.88 20.63
C MET A 5 -0.41 10.63 20.96
N THR A 6 -1.27 11.60 20.63
CA THR A 6 -2.71 11.49 20.82
C THR A 6 -3.35 10.60 19.73
N PRO A 7 -4.55 10.03 19.96
CA PRO A 7 -5.25 9.25 18.95
C PRO A 7 -5.49 10.00 17.63
N GLN A 8 -5.68 11.32 17.68
CA GLN A 8 -5.84 12.16 16.50
C GLN A 8 -4.53 12.26 15.70
N GLN A 9 -3.38 12.35 16.40
CA GLN A 9 -2.07 12.34 15.75
C GLN A 9 -1.80 11.00 15.07
N TRP A 10 -2.14 9.89 15.75
CA TRP A 10 -2.07 8.55 15.15
C TRP A 10 -2.96 8.40 13.92
N ALA A 11 -4.22 8.85 13.98
CA ALA A 11 -5.13 8.83 12.84
C ALA A 11 -4.57 9.63 11.65
N HIS A 12 -3.97 10.80 11.91
CA HIS A 12 -3.35 11.63 10.88
C HIS A 12 -2.17 10.91 10.20
N VAL A 13 -1.27 10.32 10.98
CA VAL A 13 -0.13 9.56 10.45
C VAL A 13 -0.60 8.35 9.64
N LEU A 14 -1.53 7.57 10.18
CA LEU A 14 -2.09 6.39 9.50
C LEU A 14 -2.79 6.77 8.19
N ALA A 15 -3.51 7.90 8.15
CA ALA A 15 -4.13 8.42 6.94
C ALA A 15 -3.08 8.79 5.87
N TRP A 16 -2.00 9.46 6.23
CA TRP A 16 -0.91 9.76 5.31
C TRP A 16 -0.20 8.50 4.82
N CYS A 17 0.11 7.55 5.71
CA CYS A 17 0.73 6.28 5.33
C CYS A 17 -0.17 5.47 4.40
N ALA A 18 -1.47 5.40 4.68
CA ALA A 18 -2.44 4.75 3.79
C ALA A 18 -2.50 5.45 2.44
N GLY A 19 -2.66 6.78 2.43
CA GLY A 19 -2.78 7.57 1.19
C GLY A 19 -1.54 7.47 0.30
N LEU A 20 -0.34 7.67 0.87
CA LEU A 20 0.92 7.53 0.15
C LEU A 20 1.15 6.08 -0.30
N GLY A 21 0.83 5.10 0.55
CA GLY A 21 0.93 3.68 0.21
C GLY A 21 0.07 3.31 -0.99
N TYR A 22 -1.20 3.77 -1.02
CA TYR A 22 -2.08 3.54 -2.15
C TYR A 22 -1.65 4.31 -3.40
N ALA A 23 -1.10 5.52 -3.27
CA ALA A 23 -0.54 6.26 -4.40
C ALA A 23 0.61 5.49 -5.07
N VAL A 24 1.53 4.93 -4.27
CA VAL A 24 2.62 4.07 -4.78
C VAL A 24 2.06 2.80 -5.42
N LEU A 25 1.09 2.14 -4.80
CA LEU A 25 0.44 0.95 -5.35
C LEU A 25 -0.21 1.24 -6.71
N LEU A 26 -0.92 2.36 -6.84
CA LEU A 26 -1.57 2.77 -8.08
C LEU A 26 -0.54 3.12 -9.15
N ALA A 27 0.49 3.90 -8.82
CA ALA A 27 1.57 4.22 -9.76
C ALA A 27 2.26 2.95 -10.27
N TRP A 28 2.55 2.00 -9.38
CA TRP A 28 3.13 0.72 -9.76
C TRP A 28 2.20 -0.12 -10.64
N ALA A 29 0.93 -0.24 -10.27
CA ALA A 29 -0.07 -0.96 -11.06
C ALA A 29 -0.26 -0.34 -12.44
N SER A 30 -0.33 0.99 -12.54
CA SER A 30 -0.43 1.73 -13.81
C SER A 30 0.82 1.55 -14.67
N ALA A 31 2.02 1.63 -14.07
CA ALA A 31 3.27 1.37 -14.79
C ALA A 31 3.32 -0.07 -15.31
N TRP A 32 2.90 -1.04 -14.49
CA TRP A 32 2.80 -2.44 -14.93
C TRP A 32 1.82 -2.57 -16.09
N LEU A 33 0.59 -2.06 -15.98
CA LEU A 33 -0.44 -2.16 -17.03
C LEU A 33 -0.03 -1.44 -18.34
N GLY A 34 0.54 -0.25 -18.26
CA GLY A 34 0.91 0.57 -19.42
C GLY A 34 2.23 0.18 -20.07
N MET A 35 3.12 -0.48 -19.34
CA MET A 35 4.48 -0.79 -19.81
C MET A 35 4.82 -2.29 -19.68
N ARG A 36 3.81 -3.19 -19.67
CA ARG A 36 3.98 -4.65 -19.48
C ARG A 36 5.16 -5.20 -20.28
N ASP A 37 5.23 -4.88 -21.56
CA ASP A 37 6.25 -5.44 -22.46
C ASP A 37 7.64 -4.83 -22.23
N ALA A 38 7.72 -3.53 -21.93
CA ALA A 38 8.99 -2.85 -21.67
C ALA A 38 9.59 -3.28 -20.32
N VAL A 39 8.75 -3.39 -19.29
CA VAL A 39 9.14 -3.83 -17.94
C VAL A 39 9.49 -5.32 -17.95
N TYR A 40 8.76 -6.15 -18.71
CA TYR A 40 9.11 -7.55 -18.89
C TYR A 40 10.46 -7.72 -19.57
N ARG A 41 10.74 -7.00 -20.68
CA ARG A 41 12.04 -7.04 -21.37
C ARG A 41 13.20 -6.59 -20.49
N LEU A 42 12.96 -5.62 -19.61
CA LEU A 42 13.98 -5.15 -18.66
C LEU A 42 14.26 -6.21 -17.59
N HIS A 43 13.21 -6.77 -16.97
CA HIS A 43 13.36 -7.82 -15.96
C HIS A 43 13.94 -9.10 -16.54
N SER A 44 13.58 -9.47 -17.78
CA SER A 44 14.09 -10.68 -18.42
C SER A 44 15.60 -10.64 -18.70
N ARG A 45 16.22 -9.45 -18.67
CA ARG A 45 17.68 -9.29 -18.78
C ARG A 45 18.42 -9.62 -17.49
N TRP A 46 17.75 -9.49 -16.34
CA TRP A 46 18.32 -9.79 -15.02
C TRP A 46 17.85 -11.15 -14.48
N PHE A 47 16.67 -11.60 -14.89
CA PHE A 47 16.05 -12.83 -14.43
C PHE A 47 15.51 -13.63 -15.61
N ARG A 48 15.82 -14.93 -15.67
CA ARG A 48 15.19 -15.85 -16.64
C ARG A 48 13.79 -16.23 -16.13
N LEU A 49 12.81 -15.38 -16.37
CA LEU A 49 11.40 -15.60 -16.06
C LEU A 49 10.60 -15.74 -17.35
N ASP A 50 9.74 -16.75 -17.41
CA ASP A 50 8.70 -16.82 -18.42
C ASP A 50 7.63 -15.74 -18.18
N ARG A 51 6.95 -15.32 -19.25
CA ARG A 51 5.91 -14.30 -19.21
C ARG A 51 4.77 -14.68 -18.29
N ALA A 52 4.28 -15.92 -18.32
CA ALA A 52 3.16 -16.33 -17.48
C ALA A 52 3.55 -16.26 -16.00
N THR A 53 4.76 -16.70 -15.66
CA THR A 53 5.30 -16.61 -14.29
C THR A 53 5.47 -15.17 -13.84
N TYR A 54 6.00 -14.29 -14.69
CA TYR A 54 6.14 -12.86 -14.38
C TYR A 54 4.79 -12.20 -14.13
N GLU A 55 3.79 -12.44 -14.97
CA GLU A 55 2.46 -11.86 -14.82
C GLU A 55 1.76 -12.34 -13.55
N ALA A 56 1.88 -13.63 -13.22
CA ALA A 56 1.36 -14.20 -11.97
C ALA A 56 2.05 -13.58 -10.74
N LEU A 57 3.39 -13.46 -10.76
CA LEU A 57 4.16 -12.83 -9.69
C LEU A 57 3.75 -11.37 -9.48
N MET A 58 3.63 -10.57 -10.55
CA MET A 58 3.22 -9.18 -10.44
C MET A 58 1.81 -9.04 -9.86
N PHE A 59 0.87 -9.89 -10.29
CA PHE A 59 -0.48 -9.90 -9.72
C PHE A 59 -0.46 -10.24 -8.22
N VAL A 60 0.28 -11.28 -7.82
CA VAL A 60 0.42 -11.66 -6.41
C VAL A 60 1.09 -10.56 -5.59
N MET A 61 2.15 -9.94 -6.11
CA MET A 61 2.88 -8.87 -5.42
C MET A 61 2.04 -7.61 -5.23
N ILE A 62 1.28 -7.20 -6.26
CA ILE A 62 0.30 -6.10 -6.17
C ILE A 62 -0.77 -6.44 -5.12
N GLY A 63 -1.29 -7.67 -5.14
CA GLY A 63 -2.30 -8.15 -4.19
C GLY A 63 -1.79 -8.14 -2.75
N LEU A 64 -0.58 -8.68 -2.51
CA LEU A 64 0.03 -8.74 -1.20
C LEU A 64 0.34 -7.34 -0.65
N PHE A 65 0.86 -6.45 -1.50
CA PHE A 65 1.11 -5.06 -1.11
C PHE A 65 -0.20 -4.34 -0.74
N LYS A 66 -1.25 -4.53 -1.53
CA LYS A 66 -2.59 -4.00 -1.22
C LYS A 66 -3.13 -4.50 0.11
N LEU A 67 -3.00 -5.81 0.39
CA LEU A 67 -3.45 -6.40 1.65
C LEU A 67 -2.63 -5.89 2.84
N ALA A 68 -1.31 -5.76 2.69
CA ALA A 68 -0.45 -5.19 3.71
C ALA A 68 -0.85 -3.75 4.04
N LEU A 69 -1.13 -2.91 3.03
CA LEU A 69 -1.62 -1.55 3.24
C LEU A 69 -2.95 -1.51 3.98
N MET A 70 -3.88 -2.40 3.60
CA MET A 70 -5.18 -2.52 4.27
C MET A 70 -5.01 -2.91 5.74
N MET A 71 -4.20 -3.93 6.02
CA MET A 71 -4.08 -4.48 7.36
C MET A 71 -3.28 -3.59 8.30
N LEU A 72 -2.21 -2.95 7.81
CA LEU A 72 -1.29 -2.16 8.63
C LEU A 72 -1.71 -0.69 8.78
N PHE A 73 -2.43 -0.12 7.81
CA PHE A 73 -2.78 1.31 7.84
C PHE A 73 -4.28 1.54 7.83
N LEU A 74 -5.00 0.90 6.91
CA LEU A 74 -6.42 1.20 6.70
C LEU A 74 -7.30 0.66 7.83
N LEU A 75 -7.12 -0.60 8.25
CA LEU A 75 -7.86 -1.19 9.37
C LEU A 75 -7.66 -0.45 10.70
N PRO A 76 -6.43 -0.15 11.16
CA PRO A 76 -6.25 0.61 12.39
C PRO A 76 -6.79 2.04 12.28
N LEU A 77 -6.70 2.68 11.11
CA LEU A 77 -7.32 3.99 10.87
C LEU A 77 -8.84 3.92 11.03
N ILE A 78 -9.48 2.93 10.40
CA ILE A 78 -10.93 2.69 10.51
C ILE A 78 -11.31 2.42 11.96
N ALA A 79 -10.53 1.62 12.69
CA ALA A 79 -10.78 1.32 14.09
C ALA A 79 -10.75 2.58 14.98
N LEU A 80 -9.80 3.49 14.76
CA LEU A 80 -9.71 4.76 15.49
C LEU A 80 -10.95 5.65 15.24
N TYR A 81 -11.48 5.68 14.02
CA TYR A 81 -12.71 6.42 13.73
C TYR A 81 -13.98 5.73 14.23
N ALA A 82 -14.05 4.40 14.10
CA ALA A 82 -15.19 3.59 14.52
C ALA A 82 -15.40 3.65 16.04
N THR A 83 -14.30 3.65 16.81
CA THR A 83 -14.32 3.77 18.27
C THR A 83 -14.50 5.21 18.76
N GLY A 84 -14.50 6.21 17.87
CA GLY A 84 -14.64 7.62 18.22
C GLY A 84 -13.36 8.31 18.71
N LEU A 85 -12.30 7.55 18.99
CA LEU A 85 -11.01 8.06 19.48
C LEU A 85 -10.41 9.16 18.58
N ALA A 86 -10.54 9.01 17.26
CA ALA A 86 -10.03 9.98 16.30
C ALA A 86 -10.88 11.26 16.21
N ARG A 87 -12.14 11.25 16.64
CA ARG A 87 -13.04 12.42 16.51
C ARG A 87 -12.86 13.45 17.61
N GLY A 88 -12.20 13.08 18.71
CA GLY A 88 -12.27 13.85 19.95
C GLY A 88 -13.71 13.77 20.47
N SER A 89 -13.92 13.03 21.56
CA SER A 89 -15.22 13.09 22.22
C SER A 89 -15.57 14.55 22.52
N PRO A 90 -16.84 14.98 22.36
CA PRO A 90 -17.28 16.25 22.93
C PRO A 90 -17.02 16.31 24.44
#